data_AF-A0A6I8QWA6-F1
#
_entry.id   AF-A0A6I8QWA6-F1
#
_cell.length_a   1.000
_cell.length_b   1.000
_cell.length_c   1.000
_cell.angle_alpha   90.00
_cell.angle_beta   90.00
_cell.angle_gamma   90.00
#
_symmetry.space_group_name_H-M   'P 1'
#
loop_
_entity.id
_entity.type
_entity.pdbx_description
1 polymer ?
#
loop_
_entity_poly.entity_id
_entity_poly.type
_entity_poly.pdbx_seq_one_letter_code
_entity_poly.pdbx_strand_id
1 'polypeptide(L)'
;MSFIQVEANSDFPIQNLPYGVFSTQDEPRHRIGVAIGDQILDLSVIKHLFTGPFISGNQDVFNQPVLNNFMSLGPNAWREVRQFLQKLLSASEPLLRDNAELRSRAFVSQAKATLHLPANIGDYTDFYSSRDHATNVGIMFRGKDNALMPNWLHLPVGYHGRASSVVVSGTPVRRPMGQVRPNDDKPPEFEASKLLDIELEMAFFVGPGNPLGKPIPIHKADEHIFGMVLMNDWSARDIQKWEYVPLGPFLSKNFSTTISPWVVPMEALMPFVLPNTVQDPLPLPYLRDNTNYTFDINLCVCLQDCAKQCNKPIPCCAFQYMYWTMKQQLAHHTVTGCNVRPGDLLASGTISGPDPGSFGSMLELSWRGTKPIDLGDGHKRTFLQDGDTVIIEGYCQGEGYRVGFGTCTGTVLPAVPLTD
;
A
#
# COMPACT_ATOMS: atom_id res chain seq x y z
N MET A 1 16.19 -17.81 13.71
CA MET A 1 15.76 -16.93 14.82
C MET A 1 16.75 -15.78 14.97
N SER A 2 16.29 -14.60 15.40
CA SER A 2 17.16 -13.46 15.71
C SER A 2 17.66 -13.49 17.16
N PHE A 3 18.75 -12.77 17.46
CA PHE A 3 19.09 -12.45 18.86
C PHE A 3 18.20 -11.35 19.46
N ILE A 4 17.47 -10.62 18.63
CA ILE A 4 16.35 -9.77 19.08
C ILE A 4 15.17 -10.69 19.36
N GLN A 5 14.52 -10.49 20.50
CA GLN A 5 13.31 -11.24 20.84
C GLN A 5 12.17 -10.85 19.91
N VAL A 6 11.51 -11.85 19.34
CA VAL A 6 10.40 -11.67 18.40
C VAL A 6 9.25 -12.53 18.88
N GLU A 7 8.11 -11.89 19.15
CA GLU A 7 6.85 -12.57 19.45
C GLU A 7 6.34 -13.35 18.22
N ALA A 8 5.69 -14.49 18.44
CA ALA A 8 5.24 -15.37 17.34
C ALA A 8 4.29 -14.66 16.35
N ASN A 9 3.47 -13.74 16.85
CA ASN A 9 2.53 -12.93 16.06
C ASN A 9 3.08 -11.54 15.72
N SER A 10 4.38 -11.31 15.88
CA SER A 10 4.99 -10.05 15.43
C SER A 10 4.94 -9.95 13.91
N ASP A 11 4.65 -8.76 13.38
CA ASP A 11 4.79 -8.45 11.95
C ASP A 11 6.23 -8.54 11.47
N PHE A 12 7.19 -8.38 12.36
CA PHE A 12 8.58 -8.10 12.03
C PHE A 12 9.54 -9.20 12.49
N PRO A 13 9.33 -10.48 12.12
CA PRO A 13 10.35 -11.49 12.34
C PRO A 13 11.53 -11.29 11.40
N ILE A 14 12.61 -12.06 11.60
CA ILE A 14 13.81 -12.00 10.76
C ILE A 14 13.54 -12.41 9.30
N GLN A 15 12.39 -13.05 9.03
CA GLN A 15 11.90 -13.38 7.70
C GLN A 15 11.28 -12.16 6.99
N ASN A 16 10.83 -11.13 7.69
CA ASN A 16 10.25 -9.94 7.08
C ASN A 16 11.33 -8.91 6.71
N LEU A 17 11.93 -8.25 7.71
CA LEU A 17 12.92 -7.18 7.54
C LEU A 17 12.48 -6.09 6.54
N PRO A 18 11.36 -5.38 6.78
CA PRO A 18 10.90 -4.32 5.91
C PRO A 18 11.74 -3.05 6.11
N TYR A 19 11.79 -2.22 5.07
CA TYR A 19 12.54 -0.96 5.08
C TYR A 19 11.60 0.21 5.36
N GLY A 20 12.05 1.19 6.15
CA GLY A 20 11.27 2.37 6.46
C GLY A 20 12.15 3.58 6.76
N VAL A 21 11.51 4.75 6.85
CA VAL A 21 12.16 5.99 7.25
C VAL A 21 11.64 6.38 8.63
N PHE A 22 12.55 6.69 9.54
CA PHE A 22 12.22 7.08 10.89
C PHE A 22 13.07 8.25 11.39
N SER A 23 12.58 8.91 12.43
CA SER A 23 13.36 9.80 13.29
C SER A 23 13.00 9.52 14.75
N THR A 24 13.71 10.16 15.68
CA THR A 24 13.41 10.13 17.11
C THR A 24 13.38 11.55 17.64
N GLN A 25 12.82 11.74 18.85
CA GLN A 25 12.83 13.05 19.51
C GLN A 25 14.27 13.58 19.68
N ASP A 26 15.21 12.72 20.01
CA ASP A 26 16.62 13.08 20.25
C ASP A 26 17.43 13.28 18.95
N GLU A 27 16.97 12.72 17.84
CA GLU A 27 17.67 12.79 16.55
C GLU A 27 16.61 12.97 15.44
N PRO A 28 16.25 14.23 15.14
CA PRO A 28 15.12 14.54 14.26
C PRO A 28 15.42 14.28 12.78
N ARG A 29 16.68 14.03 12.39
CA ARG A 29 17.02 13.70 11.00
C ARG A 29 16.33 12.41 10.58
N HIS A 30 15.76 12.40 9.37
CA HIS A 30 15.18 11.20 8.78
C HIS A 30 16.29 10.21 8.40
N ARG A 31 16.11 8.94 8.78
CA ARG A 31 17.09 7.87 8.59
C ARG A 31 16.40 6.59 8.14
N ILE A 32 17.13 5.78 7.39
CA ILE A 32 16.65 4.49 6.93
C ILE A 32 16.83 3.45 8.03
N GLY A 33 15.75 2.74 8.34
CA GLY A 33 15.73 1.67 9.32
C GLY A 33 15.10 0.39 8.79
N VAL A 34 15.37 -0.71 9.49
CA VAL A 34 14.74 -2.02 9.25
C VAL A 34 14.04 -2.49 10.51
N ALA A 35 12.77 -2.86 10.41
CA ALA A 35 12.02 -3.38 11.56
C ALA A 35 12.43 -4.82 11.90
N ILE A 36 12.61 -5.09 13.19
CA ILE A 36 12.86 -6.44 13.74
C ILE A 36 12.31 -6.51 15.17
N GLY A 37 11.34 -7.38 15.41
CA GLY A 37 10.58 -7.42 16.67
C GLY A 37 9.91 -6.06 16.94
N ASP A 38 10.16 -5.50 18.12
CA ASP A 38 9.73 -4.15 18.53
C ASP A 38 10.82 -3.08 18.33
N GLN A 39 11.90 -3.42 17.62
CA GLN A 39 13.05 -2.55 17.36
C GLN A 39 13.13 -2.12 15.89
N ILE A 40 13.92 -1.09 15.66
CA ILE A 40 14.38 -0.60 14.37
C ILE A 40 15.90 -0.66 14.37
N LEU A 41 16.48 -1.34 13.39
CA LEU A 41 17.92 -1.31 13.11
C LEU A 41 18.23 -0.11 12.20
N ASP A 42 18.97 0.88 12.69
CA ASP A 42 19.41 2.06 11.94
C ASP A 42 20.52 1.70 10.95
N LEU A 43 20.20 1.70 9.66
CA LEU A 43 21.14 1.29 8.63
C LEU A 43 22.29 2.29 8.46
N SER A 44 22.09 3.57 8.83
CA SER A 44 23.16 4.58 8.74
C SER A 44 24.29 4.31 9.72
N VAL A 45 23.98 3.69 10.87
CA VAL A 45 24.96 3.33 11.91
C VAL A 45 25.80 2.12 11.49
N ILE A 46 25.18 1.13 10.85
CA ILE A 46 25.85 -0.11 10.45
C ILE A 46 26.32 -0.13 8.99
N LYS A 47 26.14 0.96 8.23
CA LYS A 47 26.38 0.99 6.78
C LYS A 47 27.77 0.48 6.35
N HIS A 48 28.77 0.74 7.19
CA HIS A 48 30.17 0.38 6.96
C HIS A 48 30.41 -1.14 6.95
N LEU A 49 29.47 -1.92 7.51
CA LEU A 49 29.54 -3.37 7.51
C LEU A 49 29.09 -4.00 6.19
N PHE A 50 28.42 -3.24 5.32
CA PHE A 50 27.98 -3.72 4.01
C PHE A 50 29.14 -3.70 3.01
N THR A 51 29.97 -4.74 3.03
CA THR A 51 31.20 -4.84 2.21
C THR A 51 31.03 -5.64 0.92
N GLY A 52 29.80 -5.98 0.54
CA GLY A 52 29.51 -6.78 -0.65
C GLY A 52 29.71 -6.00 -1.97
N PRO A 53 29.88 -6.72 -3.09
CA PRO A 53 30.19 -6.10 -4.39
C PRO A 53 29.10 -5.15 -4.90
N PHE A 54 27.83 -5.34 -4.54
CA PHE A 54 26.75 -4.50 -5.07
C PHE A 54 26.50 -3.23 -4.24
N ILE A 55 26.80 -3.25 -2.94
CA ILE A 55 26.52 -2.14 -2.03
C ILE A 55 27.75 -1.36 -1.55
N SER A 56 28.95 -1.96 -1.58
CA SER A 56 30.16 -1.32 -1.00
C SER A 56 30.50 0.03 -1.61
N GLY A 57 30.29 0.19 -2.92
CA GLY A 57 30.44 1.47 -3.62
C GLY A 57 29.28 2.45 -3.45
N ASN A 58 28.20 2.06 -2.76
CA ASN A 58 26.95 2.80 -2.64
C ASN A 58 26.42 2.86 -1.20
N GLN A 59 27.26 2.66 -0.17
CA GLN A 59 26.82 2.66 1.24
C GLN A 59 26.13 3.97 1.67
N ASP A 60 26.39 5.06 0.94
CA ASP A 60 25.82 6.39 1.19
C ASP A 60 24.31 6.46 1.01
N VAL A 61 23.71 5.48 0.32
CA VAL A 61 22.25 5.37 0.22
C VAL A 61 21.59 5.24 1.59
N PHE A 62 22.27 4.64 2.57
CA PHE A 62 21.75 4.49 3.93
C PHE A 62 21.83 5.76 4.80
N ASN A 63 22.48 6.83 4.31
CA ASN A 63 22.45 8.15 4.95
C ASN A 63 21.32 9.04 4.43
N GLN A 64 20.62 8.61 3.38
CA GLN A 64 19.58 9.40 2.74
C GLN A 64 18.34 9.50 3.63
N PRO A 65 17.57 10.60 3.49
CA PRO A 65 16.34 10.78 4.26
C PRO A 65 15.16 9.94 3.74
N VAL A 66 15.32 9.27 2.59
CA VAL A 66 14.30 8.47 1.89
C VAL A 66 14.93 7.28 1.16
N LEU A 67 14.14 6.26 0.84
CA LEU A 67 14.61 5.01 0.23
C LEU A 67 14.93 5.10 -1.28
N ASN A 68 14.60 6.19 -1.98
CA ASN A 68 14.70 6.28 -3.45
C ASN A 68 16.06 5.83 -4.01
N ASN A 69 17.17 6.25 -3.41
CA ASN A 69 18.50 5.87 -3.90
C ASN A 69 18.78 4.37 -3.68
N PHE A 70 18.31 3.79 -2.58
CA PHE A 70 18.42 2.35 -2.35
C PHE A 70 17.51 1.56 -3.31
N MET A 71 16.28 2.04 -3.54
CA MET A 71 15.38 1.52 -4.57
C MET A 71 16.02 1.56 -5.96
N SER A 72 16.83 2.58 -6.28
CA SER A 72 17.47 2.67 -7.60
C SER A 72 18.58 1.62 -7.87
N LEU A 73 19.12 0.96 -6.84
CA LEU A 73 20.27 0.04 -7.00
C LEU A 73 19.89 -1.31 -7.63
N GLY A 74 18.61 -1.67 -7.61
CA GLY A 74 18.10 -2.89 -8.22
C GLY A 74 18.32 -4.18 -7.41
N PRO A 75 17.80 -5.31 -7.92
CA PRO A 75 17.57 -6.53 -7.15
C PRO A 75 18.83 -7.18 -6.57
N ASN A 76 19.98 -7.05 -7.22
CA ASN A 76 21.23 -7.61 -6.70
C ASN A 76 21.68 -6.92 -5.41
N ALA A 77 21.58 -5.58 -5.35
CA ALA A 77 21.90 -4.83 -4.14
C ALA A 77 20.89 -5.09 -3.02
N TRP A 78 19.60 -5.17 -3.36
CA TRP A 78 18.55 -5.46 -2.36
C TRP A 78 18.74 -6.83 -1.72
N ARG A 79 19.03 -7.85 -2.54
CA ARG A 79 19.30 -9.21 -2.09
C ARG A 79 20.54 -9.29 -1.21
N GLU A 80 21.63 -8.66 -1.64
CA GLU A 80 22.87 -8.61 -0.89
C GLU A 80 22.66 -7.99 0.51
N VAL A 81 21.97 -6.85 0.56
CA VAL A 81 21.64 -6.16 1.81
C VAL A 81 20.75 -7.02 2.70
N ARG A 82 19.69 -7.63 2.14
CA ARG A 82 18.79 -8.50 2.90
C ARG A 82 19.50 -9.72 3.47
N GLN A 83 20.29 -10.43 2.67
CA GLN A 83 21.05 -11.60 3.11
C GLN A 83 22.05 -11.24 4.21
N PHE A 84 22.73 -10.09 4.06
CA PHE A 84 23.62 -9.58 5.08
C PHE A 84 22.88 -9.27 6.38
N LEU A 85 21.71 -8.60 6.31
CA LEU A 85 20.91 -8.30 7.49
C LEU A 85 20.39 -9.56 8.19
N GLN A 86 19.94 -10.56 7.43
CA GLN A 86 19.53 -11.87 7.98
C GLN A 86 20.68 -12.55 8.72
N LYS A 87 21.90 -12.51 8.17
CA LYS A 87 23.09 -13.01 8.85
C LYS A 87 23.38 -12.18 10.10
N LEU A 88 23.51 -10.86 9.96
CA LEU A 88 23.86 -9.93 11.03
C LEU A 88 22.91 -10.03 12.23
N LEU A 89 21.62 -10.21 11.97
CA LEU A 89 20.57 -10.32 12.98
C LEU A 89 20.36 -11.75 13.51
N SER A 90 21.03 -12.76 12.96
CA SER A 90 20.90 -14.15 13.39
C SER A 90 21.32 -14.33 14.84
N ALA A 91 20.61 -15.18 15.59
CA ALA A 91 20.99 -15.55 16.96
C ALA A 91 22.42 -16.12 17.08
N SER A 92 22.96 -16.69 15.99
CA SER A 92 24.29 -17.29 15.93
C SER A 92 25.41 -16.34 15.47
N GLU A 93 25.11 -15.11 15.06
CA GLU A 93 26.10 -14.19 14.50
C GLU A 93 26.61 -13.18 15.56
N PRO A 94 27.88 -13.26 15.99
CA PRO A 94 28.41 -12.42 17.05
C PRO A 94 28.64 -10.95 16.63
N LEU A 95 28.84 -10.66 15.33
CA LEU A 95 29.35 -9.37 14.86
C LEU A 95 28.60 -8.15 15.43
N LEU A 96 27.26 -8.17 15.42
CA LEU A 96 26.43 -7.14 16.05
C LEU A 96 25.91 -7.57 17.43
N ARG A 97 25.61 -8.86 17.62
CA ARG A 97 25.03 -9.39 18.87
C ARG A 97 25.89 -9.07 20.09
N ASP A 98 27.20 -9.27 19.96
CA ASP A 98 28.18 -9.20 21.05
C ASP A 98 28.92 -7.85 21.09
N ASN A 99 28.73 -7.00 20.09
CA ASN A 99 29.27 -5.64 20.07
C ASN A 99 28.31 -4.67 20.77
N ALA A 100 28.38 -4.63 22.11
CA ALA A 100 27.47 -3.83 22.94
C ALA A 100 27.42 -2.34 22.57
N GLU A 101 28.58 -1.74 22.25
CA GLU A 101 28.65 -0.33 21.87
C GLU A 101 27.92 -0.07 20.54
N LEU A 102 28.24 -0.83 19.49
CA LEU A 102 27.57 -0.68 18.21
C LEU A 102 26.07 -0.97 18.32
N ARG A 103 25.71 -2.05 19.01
CA ARG A 103 24.32 -2.46 19.22
C ARG A 103 23.50 -1.39 19.92
N SER A 104 24.04 -0.77 20.97
CA SER A 104 23.32 0.27 21.73
C SER A 104 22.97 1.50 20.90
N ARG A 105 23.77 1.81 19.88
CA ARG A 105 23.57 2.96 18.98
C ARG A 105 22.78 2.59 17.72
N ALA A 106 22.83 1.33 17.32
CA ALA A 106 22.19 0.84 16.09
C ALA A 106 20.71 0.48 16.25
N PHE A 107 20.23 0.23 17.47
CA PHE A 107 18.82 -0.12 17.71
C PHE A 107 18.04 1.00 18.39
N VAL A 108 16.82 1.21 17.88
CA VAL A 108 15.84 2.14 18.42
C VAL A 108 14.53 1.40 18.63
N SER A 109 13.88 1.56 19.79
CA SER A 109 12.54 1.02 20.00
C SER A 109 11.52 1.68 19.07
N GLN A 110 10.67 0.90 18.41
CA GLN A 110 9.60 1.42 17.54
C GLN A 110 8.68 2.39 18.28
N ALA A 111 8.43 2.16 19.57
CA ALA A 111 7.60 3.05 20.41
C ALA A 111 8.19 4.46 20.62
N LYS A 112 9.50 4.64 20.38
CA LYS A 112 10.18 5.94 20.47
C LYS A 112 10.40 6.59 19.10
N ALA A 113 10.05 5.90 18.03
CA ALA A 113 10.29 6.36 16.68
C ALA A 113 9.06 7.09 16.12
N THR A 114 9.31 8.12 15.33
CA THR A 114 8.30 8.68 14.42
C THR A 114 8.61 8.14 13.03
N LEU A 115 7.65 7.46 12.42
CA LEU A 115 7.78 6.94 11.06
C LEU A 115 7.33 7.99 10.04
N HIS A 116 8.00 8.03 8.90
CA HIS A 116 7.77 8.99 7.82
C HIS A 116 7.41 8.27 6.52
N LEU A 117 7.06 9.03 5.49
CA LEU A 117 6.93 8.46 4.15
C LEU A 117 8.25 7.78 3.73
N PRO A 118 8.19 6.54 3.21
CA PRO A 118 9.38 5.76 2.93
C PRO A 118 10.18 6.27 1.72
N ALA A 119 9.52 6.96 0.79
CA ALA A 119 10.11 7.49 -0.43
C ALA A 119 9.53 8.86 -0.78
N ASN A 120 10.28 9.65 -1.53
CA ASN A 120 9.72 10.76 -2.28
C ASN A 120 9.01 10.19 -3.53
N ILE A 121 7.69 10.26 -3.55
CA ILE A 121 6.87 9.70 -4.64
C ILE A 121 6.88 10.69 -5.80
N GLY A 122 7.51 10.30 -6.92
CA GLY A 122 7.53 11.10 -8.13
C GLY A 122 6.15 11.15 -8.78
N ASP A 123 5.67 9.97 -9.17
CA ASP A 123 4.32 9.74 -9.67
C ASP A 123 3.61 8.65 -8.87
N TYR A 124 2.30 8.84 -8.69
CA TYR A 124 1.40 7.84 -8.12
C TYR A 124 0.38 7.45 -9.21
N THR A 125 0.22 6.16 -9.46
CA THR A 125 -0.79 5.62 -10.37
C THR A 125 -1.65 4.61 -9.65
N ASP A 126 -2.95 4.72 -9.85
CA ASP A 126 -3.94 3.84 -9.26
C ASP A 126 -4.54 2.93 -10.34
N PHE A 127 -4.45 1.62 -10.15
CA PHE A 127 -5.04 0.66 -11.08
C PHE A 127 -6.47 0.32 -10.67
N TYR A 128 -7.12 -0.54 -11.46
CA TYR A 128 -8.49 -0.96 -11.21
C TYR A 128 -8.62 -2.48 -11.38
N SER A 129 -7.77 -3.23 -10.68
CA SER A 129 -7.43 -4.61 -11.07
C SER A 129 -8.20 -5.72 -10.34
N SER A 130 -9.06 -5.40 -9.38
CA SER A 130 -9.98 -6.39 -8.77
C SER A 130 -11.23 -6.56 -9.64
N ARG A 131 -11.49 -7.78 -10.10
CA ARG A 131 -12.65 -8.10 -10.94
C ARG A 131 -13.95 -7.94 -10.18
N ASP A 132 -13.99 -8.41 -8.95
CA ASP A 132 -15.17 -8.32 -8.09
C ASP A 132 -15.51 -6.85 -7.80
N HIS A 133 -14.51 -6.03 -7.47
CA HIS A 133 -14.72 -4.60 -7.25
C HIS A 133 -15.29 -3.90 -8.50
N ALA A 134 -14.65 -4.10 -9.66
CA ALA A 134 -15.09 -3.54 -10.92
C ALA A 134 -16.51 -3.98 -11.30
N THR A 135 -16.84 -5.24 -11.02
CA THR A 135 -18.17 -5.81 -11.25
C THR A 135 -19.19 -5.20 -10.31
N ASN A 136 -18.90 -5.09 -9.01
CA ASN A 136 -19.79 -4.50 -8.01
C ASN A 136 -20.14 -3.05 -8.36
N VAL A 137 -19.13 -2.21 -8.61
CA VAL A 137 -19.33 -0.82 -9.04
C VAL A 137 -20.13 -0.79 -10.34
N GLY A 138 -19.76 -1.63 -11.32
CA GLY A 138 -20.51 -1.77 -12.57
C GLY A 138 -22.00 -2.06 -12.38
N ILE A 139 -22.34 -3.02 -11.52
CA ILE A 139 -23.73 -3.37 -11.20
C ILE A 139 -24.47 -2.16 -10.62
N MET A 140 -23.86 -1.43 -9.68
CA MET A 140 -24.49 -0.28 -9.01
C MET A 140 -24.77 0.90 -9.94
N PHE A 141 -23.95 1.08 -10.99
CA PHE A 141 -24.03 2.23 -11.89
C PHE A 141 -24.66 1.93 -13.25
N ARG A 142 -24.46 0.72 -13.78
CA ARG A 142 -24.86 0.33 -15.15
C ARG A 142 -25.79 -0.90 -15.20
N GLY A 143 -26.07 -1.52 -14.05
CA GLY A 143 -26.84 -2.75 -13.97
C GLY A 143 -26.01 -4.01 -14.23
N LYS A 144 -26.61 -5.18 -13.95
CA LYS A 144 -25.91 -6.47 -13.97
C LYS A 144 -25.37 -6.85 -15.34
N ASP A 145 -26.11 -6.56 -16.40
CA ASP A 145 -25.77 -6.99 -17.76
C ASP A 145 -24.60 -6.19 -18.36
N ASN A 146 -24.28 -5.02 -17.81
CA ASN A 146 -23.25 -4.09 -18.31
C ASN A 146 -22.22 -3.74 -17.23
N ALA A 147 -21.94 -4.68 -16.32
CA ALA A 147 -21.11 -4.45 -15.16
C ALA A 147 -19.66 -4.09 -15.54
N LEU A 148 -18.98 -4.94 -16.31
CA LEU A 148 -17.62 -4.65 -16.77
C LEU A 148 -17.65 -3.87 -18.09
N MET A 149 -16.83 -2.83 -18.18
CA MET A 149 -16.60 -2.13 -19.44
C MET A 149 -15.80 -3.04 -20.40
N PRO A 150 -15.99 -2.92 -21.74
CA PRO A 150 -15.38 -3.85 -22.70
C PRO A 150 -13.86 -3.98 -22.59
N ASN A 151 -13.16 -2.91 -22.21
CA ASN A 151 -11.70 -2.89 -22.10
C ASN A 151 -11.13 -3.59 -20.85
N TRP A 152 -11.93 -3.79 -19.80
CA TRP A 152 -11.44 -4.15 -18.47
C TRP A 152 -10.71 -5.50 -18.43
N LEU A 153 -11.20 -6.47 -19.23
CA LEU A 153 -10.57 -7.79 -19.35
C LEU A 153 -9.40 -7.84 -20.36
N HIS A 154 -9.11 -6.73 -21.05
CA HIS A 154 -8.06 -6.68 -22.08
C HIS A 154 -6.80 -5.91 -21.67
N LEU A 155 -6.92 -5.01 -20.69
CA LEU A 155 -5.81 -4.26 -20.13
C LEU A 155 -6.07 -3.91 -18.66
N PRO A 156 -5.01 -3.78 -17.83
CA PRO A 156 -5.13 -3.29 -16.47
C PRO A 156 -5.42 -1.79 -16.50
N VAL A 157 -6.70 -1.43 -16.47
CA VAL A 157 -7.15 -0.02 -16.45
C VAL A 157 -6.54 0.67 -15.23
N GLY A 158 -6.09 1.90 -15.40
CA GLY A 158 -5.57 2.74 -14.32
C GLY A 158 -5.59 4.22 -14.70
N TYR A 159 -5.34 5.08 -13.72
CA TYR A 159 -5.29 6.54 -13.88
C TYR A 159 -4.18 7.15 -13.02
N HIS A 160 -3.75 8.36 -13.37
CA HIS A 160 -2.77 9.08 -12.57
C HIS A 160 -3.43 9.60 -11.28
N GLY A 161 -2.92 9.14 -10.14
CA GLY A 161 -3.31 9.64 -8.83
C GLY A 161 -2.57 10.93 -8.46
N ARG A 162 -2.75 11.38 -7.23
CA ARG A 162 -2.09 12.60 -6.73
C ARG A 162 -0.98 12.29 -5.74
N ALA A 163 0.28 12.37 -6.20
CA ALA A 163 1.44 12.10 -5.35
C ALA A 163 1.56 13.03 -4.13
N SER A 164 1.20 14.33 -4.26
CA SER A 164 1.37 15.31 -3.17
C SER A 164 0.48 15.07 -1.95
N SER A 165 -0.59 14.31 -2.10
CA SER A 165 -1.56 13.99 -1.04
C SER A 165 -1.40 12.57 -0.51
N VAL A 166 -0.34 11.85 -0.92
CA VAL A 166 0.03 10.60 -0.29
C VAL A 166 0.69 10.92 1.06
N VAL A 167 0.15 10.37 2.14
CA VAL A 167 0.57 10.63 3.51
C VAL A 167 0.85 9.32 4.26
N VAL A 168 1.71 9.40 5.27
CA VAL A 168 2.04 8.24 6.10
C VAL A 168 0.91 7.93 7.08
N SER A 169 0.73 6.65 7.39
CA SER A 169 -0.14 6.12 8.45
C SER A 169 -0.14 6.98 9.72
N GLY A 170 -1.33 7.23 10.28
CA GLY A 170 -1.56 8.09 11.44
C GLY A 170 -1.87 9.54 11.10
N THR A 171 -1.66 9.98 9.85
CA THR A 171 -2.04 11.33 9.41
C THR A 171 -3.57 11.47 9.40
N PRO A 172 -4.16 12.47 10.10
CA PRO A 172 -5.60 12.69 10.07
C PRO A 172 -6.10 13.10 8.68
N VAL A 173 -7.31 12.67 8.32
CA VAL A 173 -7.91 12.91 7.01
C VAL A 173 -9.09 13.84 7.16
N ARG A 174 -9.01 15.03 6.59
CA ARG A 174 -10.12 16.00 6.67
C ARG A 174 -11.18 15.67 5.63
N ARG A 175 -12.45 15.58 6.06
CA ARG A 175 -13.58 15.45 5.14
C ARG A 175 -13.55 16.59 4.11
N PRO A 176 -13.54 16.28 2.80
CA PRO A 176 -13.44 17.32 1.78
C PRO A 176 -14.77 18.08 1.64
N MET A 177 -14.64 19.39 1.40
CA MET A 177 -15.69 20.20 0.77
C MET A 177 -15.59 20.05 -0.75
N GLY A 178 -16.71 20.08 -1.46
CA GLY A 178 -16.67 20.01 -2.92
C GLY A 178 -18.03 20.26 -3.56
N GLN A 179 -18.03 20.29 -4.90
CA GLN A 179 -19.28 20.28 -5.64
C GLN A 179 -19.88 18.89 -5.66
N VAL A 180 -21.17 18.80 -5.33
CA VAL A 180 -21.96 17.57 -5.41
C VAL A 180 -23.26 17.86 -6.13
N ARG A 181 -23.86 16.82 -6.72
CA ARG A 181 -25.18 16.93 -7.36
C ARG A 181 -26.10 15.82 -6.86
N PRO A 182 -26.71 16.00 -5.66
CA PRO A 182 -27.57 14.98 -5.07
C PRO A 182 -28.89 14.79 -5.83
N ASN A 183 -29.40 15.86 -6.44
CA ASN A 183 -30.60 15.87 -7.26
C ASN A 183 -30.24 16.18 -8.72
N ASP A 184 -30.48 15.23 -9.61
CA ASP A 184 -30.13 15.33 -11.04
C ASP A 184 -30.98 16.40 -11.77
N ASP A 185 -32.10 16.86 -11.20
CA ASP A 185 -32.97 17.92 -11.74
C ASP A 185 -32.62 19.33 -11.23
N LYS A 186 -31.63 19.46 -10.34
CA LYS A 186 -31.20 20.75 -9.76
C LYS A 186 -29.74 21.07 -10.13
N PRO A 187 -29.32 22.35 -10.02
CA PRO A 187 -27.91 22.74 -10.07
C PRO A 187 -27.09 22.04 -8.98
N PRO A 188 -25.75 21.88 -9.16
CA PRO A 188 -24.88 21.35 -8.12
C PRO A 188 -24.82 22.28 -6.90
N GLU A 189 -24.51 21.68 -5.76
CA GLU A 189 -24.37 22.33 -4.46
C GLU A 189 -22.91 22.27 -4.01
N PHE A 190 -22.46 23.23 -3.20
CA PHE A 190 -21.13 23.21 -2.58
C PHE A 190 -21.26 22.87 -1.10
N GLU A 191 -20.84 21.68 -0.70
CA GLU A 191 -21.00 21.19 0.66
C GLU A 191 -19.92 20.17 1.06
N ALA A 192 -19.93 19.77 2.33
CA ALA A 192 -19.10 18.66 2.81
C ALA A 192 -19.57 17.34 2.21
N SER A 193 -18.65 16.47 1.78
CA SER A 193 -18.98 15.14 1.28
C SER A 193 -19.78 14.35 2.32
N LYS A 194 -20.93 13.81 1.92
CA LYS A 194 -21.80 12.93 2.71
C LYS A 194 -21.48 11.46 2.49
N LEU A 195 -20.78 11.13 1.41
CA LEU A 195 -20.43 9.76 1.02
C LEU A 195 -18.91 9.54 1.04
N LEU A 196 -18.29 9.81 2.20
CA LEU A 196 -16.86 9.57 2.43
C LEU A 196 -16.59 8.08 2.67
N ASP A 197 -15.59 7.54 2.00
CA ASP A 197 -15.35 6.11 1.88
C ASP A 197 -13.85 5.77 1.95
N ILE A 198 -13.58 4.50 2.21
CA ILE A 198 -12.25 3.89 2.11
C ILE A 198 -12.14 3.12 0.79
N GLU A 199 -10.90 2.86 0.39
CA GLU A 199 -10.58 1.83 -0.58
C GLU A 199 -9.41 1.01 -0.04
N LEU A 200 -9.68 -0.25 0.29
CA LEU A 200 -8.66 -1.20 0.72
C LEU A 200 -7.74 -1.53 -0.45
N GLU A 201 -6.48 -1.13 -0.36
CA GLU A 201 -5.50 -1.34 -1.41
C GLU A 201 -4.15 -1.81 -0.89
N MET A 202 -3.34 -2.31 -1.82
CA MET A 202 -1.91 -2.42 -1.64
C MET A 202 -1.21 -1.70 -2.80
N ALA A 203 -0.02 -1.19 -2.54
CA ALA A 203 0.77 -0.53 -3.56
C ALA A 203 2.21 -1.02 -3.53
N PHE A 204 2.86 -1.00 -4.69
CA PHE A 204 4.27 -1.33 -4.81
C PHE A 204 5.11 -0.12 -5.22
N PHE A 205 6.32 -0.06 -4.69
CA PHE A 205 7.31 0.92 -5.07
C PHE A 205 8.14 0.42 -6.25
N VAL A 206 8.35 1.32 -7.22
CA VAL A 206 9.28 1.09 -8.33
C VAL A 206 10.72 1.19 -7.82
N GLY A 207 11.53 0.21 -8.21
CA GLY A 207 12.98 0.12 -8.02
C GLY A 207 13.73 0.92 -9.09
N PRO A 208 14.63 0.31 -9.89
CA PRO A 208 15.18 0.97 -11.06
C PRO A 208 14.06 1.45 -12.00
N GLY A 209 14.21 2.64 -12.57
CA GLY A 209 13.29 3.14 -13.58
C GLY A 209 13.55 2.57 -14.98
N ASN A 210 12.89 3.13 -15.98
CA ASN A 210 13.19 2.93 -17.39
C ASN A 210 13.37 4.28 -18.11
N PRO A 211 14.23 4.38 -19.14
CA PRO A 211 14.32 5.60 -19.94
C PRO A 211 13.00 5.89 -20.67
N LEU A 212 12.67 7.17 -20.84
CA LEU A 212 11.53 7.59 -21.67
C LEU A 212 11.65 7.01 -23.08
N GLY A 213 10.55 6.46 -23.59
CA GLY A 213 10.47 5.78 -24.88
C GLY A 213 10.95 4.32 -24.86
N LYS A 214 11.35 3.76 -23.71
CA LYS A 214 11.81 2.37 -23.59
C LYS A 214 10.92 1.57 -22.63
N PRO A 215 9.95 0.79 -23.14
CA PRO A 215 9.08 -0.04 -22.30
C PRO A 215 9.84 -1.07 -21.46
N ILE A 216 9.26 -1.46 -20.32
CA ILE A 216 9.71 -2.62 -19.53
C ILE A 216 8.97 -3.86 -20.05
N PRO A 217 9.68 -4.83 -20.66
CA PRO A 217 9.06 -6.10 -21.02
C PRO A 217 8.56 -6.84 -19.79
N ILE A 218 7.39 -7.48 -19.87
CA ILE A 218 6.77 -8.15 -18.71
C ILE A 218 7.69 -9.16 -18.00
N HIS A 219 8.53 -9.89 -18.73
CA HIS A 219 9.47 -10.87 -18.15
C HIS A 219 10.61 -10.23 -17.32
N LYS A 220 10.75 -8.90 -17.34
CA LYS A 220 11.68 -8.14 -16.49
C LYS A 220 10.97 -7.31 -15.44
N ALA A 221 9.64 -7.25 -15.45
CA ALA A 221 8.89 -6.31 -14.59
C ALA A 221 9.21 -6.51 -13.10
N ASP A 222 9.46 -7.73 -12.65
CA ASP A 222 9.84 -8.04 -11.26
C ASP A 222 11.21 -7.48 -10.85
N GLU A 223 12.13 -7.24 -11.80
CA GLU A 223 13.42 -6.57 -11.52
C GLU A 223 13.23 -5.09 -11.12
N HIS A 224 12.04 -4.53 -11.38
CA HIS A 224 11.68 -3.14 -11.14
C HIS A 224 10.71 -2.96 -9.96
N ILE A 225 10.31 -4.02 -9.26
CA ILE A 225 9.37 -3.96 -8.13
C ILE A 225 10.16 -4.16 -6.84
N PHE A 226 10.31 -3.09 -6.05
CA PHE A 226 11.13 -3.12 -4.84
C PHE A 226 10.43 -3.84 -3.68
N GLY A 227 9.18 -3.47 -3.41
CA GLY A 227 8.42 -3.96 -2.27
C GLY A 227 7.06 -3.30 -2.17
N MET A 228 6.26 -3.75 -1.22
CA MET A 228 4.85 -3.38 -1.08
C MET A 228 4.56 -2.67 0.25
N VAL A 229 3.48 -1.89 0.23
CA VAL A 229 2.84 -1.24 1.38
C VAL A 229 1.33 -1.46 1.34
N LEU A 230 0.67 -1.32 2.48
CA LEU A 230 -0.78 -1.17 2.56
C LEU A 230 -1.16 0.24 2.13
N MET A 231 -2.36 0.41 1.61
CA MET A 231 -2.85 1.69 1.15
C MET A 231 -4.36 1.86 1.40
N ASN A 232 -4.76 3.08 1.75
CA ASN A 232 -6.15 3.52 1.77
C ASN A 232 -6.31 4.71 0.83
N ASP A 233 -7.01 4.50 -0.29
CA ASP A 233 -7.33 5.60 -1.23
C ASP A 233 -8.68 6.24 -0.87
N TRP A 234 -8.63 7.20 0.06
CA TRP A 234 -9.81 7.85 0.60
C TRP A 234 -10.63 8.51 -0.51
N SER A 235 -11.95 8.28 -0.46
CA SER A 235 -12.81 8.58 -1.59
C SER A 235 -14.06 9.35 -1.17
N ALA A 236 -14.35 10.46 -1.85
CA ALA A 236 -15.61 11.20 -1.69
C ALA A 236 -16.57 10.86 -2.85
N ARG A 237 -17.43 9.86 -2.66
CA ARG A 237 -18.21 9.22 -3.74
C ARG A 237 -19.23 10.13 -4.43
N ASP A 238 -19.77 11.08 -3.68
CA ASP A 238 -20.71 12.09 -4.18
C ASP A 238 -20.02 13.12 -5.07
N ILE A 239 -18.84 13.61 -4.67
CA ILE A 239 -17.98 14.47 -5.51
C ILE A 239 -17.56 13.68 -6.75
N GLN A 240 -17.10 12.43 -6.56
CA GLN A 240 -16.65 11.55 -7.64
C GLN A 240 -17.70 11.39 -8.73
N LYS A 241 -18.94 11.02 -8.35
CA LYS A 241 -20.05 10.82 -9.29
C LYS A 241 -20.27 12.05 -10.18
N TRP A 242 -20.10 13.25 -9.62
CA TRP A 242 -20.34 14.49 -10.35
C TRP A 242 -19.20 14.87 -11.29
N GLU A 243 -17.94 14.66 -10.88
CA GLU A 243 -16.78 15.17 -11.64
C GLU A 243 -16.21 14.20 -12.68
N TYR A 244 -16.37 12.87 -12.50
CA TYR A 244 -15.47 11.92 -13.16
C TYR A 244 -15.70 11.74 -14.67
N VAL A 245 -16.83 12.19 -15.21
CA VAL A 245 -17.13 12.05 -16.64
C VAL A 245 -16.73 13.35 -17.36
N PRO A 246 -15.87 13.30 -18.40
CA PRO A 246 -15.27 12.12 -19.03
C PRO A 246 -13.83 11.81 -18.59
N LEU A 247 -13.25 12.58 -17.67
CA LEU A 247 -11.79 12.64 -17.46
C LEU A 247 -11.25 11.71 -16.37
N GLY A 248 -12.12 11.00 -15.65
CA GLY A 248 -11.76 10.14 -14.53
C GLY A 248 -11.81 10.84 -13.16
N PRO A 249 -11.56 10.10 -12.07
CA PRO A 249 -11.56 10.63 -10.71
C PRO A 249 -10.51 11.73 -10.51
N PHE A 250 -10.84 12.76 -9.73
CA PHE A 250 -9.92 13.89 -9.50
C PHE A 250 -9.99 14.42 -8.06
N LEU A 251 -10.84 15.41 -7.76
CA LEU A 251 -10.95 16.00 -6.43
C LEU A 251 -11.50 15.00 -5.40
N SER A 252 -12.25 14.01 -5.86
CA SER A 252 -12.79 12.97 -5.02
C SER A 252 -11.75 11.99 -4.47
N LYS A 253 -10.48 12.11 -4.91
CA LYS A 253 -9.36 11.24 -4.53
C LYS A 253 -8.14 12.03 -4.04
N ASN A 254 -7.90 13.22 -4.60
CA ASN A 254 -6.69 13.99 -4.35
C ASN A 254 -6.59 14.66 -2.96
N PHE A 255 -7.59 14.49 -2.10
CA PHE A 255 -7.62 15.14 -0.79
C PHE A 255 -6.80 14.37 0.25
N SER A 256 -6.67 13.05 0.13
CA SER A 256 -5.81 12.22 0.97
C SER A 256 -5.70 10.79 0.46
N THR A 257 -4.49 10.25 0.44
CA THR A 257 -4.23 8.83 0.23
C THR A 257 -3.24 8.39 1.31
N THR A 258 -3.54 7.35 2.09
CA THR A 258 -2.66 6.92 3.20
C THR A 258 -1.90 5.65 2.83
N ILE A 259 -0.63 5.55 3.20
CA ILE A 259 0.16 4.30 3.08
C ILE A 259 0.79 3.85 4.41
N SER A 260 1.01 2.55 4.57
CA SER A 260 1.82 2.03 5.68
C SER A 260 3.30 2.43 5.52
N PRO A 261 4.03 2.65 6.63
CA PRO A 261 5.39 3.19 6.59
C PRO A 261 6.48 2.15 6.25
N TRP A 262 6.19 0.87 6.47
CA TRP A 262 7.13 -0.23 6.29
C TRP A 262 6.96 -0.85 4.90
N VAL A 263 7.97 -0.70 4.05
CA VAL A 263 8.03 -1.30 2.72
C VAL A 263 8.54 -2.73 2.85
N VAL A 264 7.65 -3.70 2.73
CA VAL A 264 7.99 -5.13 2.75
C VAL A 264 8.62 -5.51 1.42
N PRO A 265 9.89 -5.94 1.37
CA PRO A 265 10.56 -6.24 0.11
C PRO A 265 9.93 -7.45 -0.58
N MET A 266 9.93 -7.47 -1.91
CA MET A 266 9.36 -8.60 -2.66
C MET A 266 9.98 -9.95 -2.27
N GLU A 267 11.28 -9.99 -1.94
CA GLU A 267 11.95 -11.20 -1.46
C GLU A 267 11.38 -11.76 -0.15
N ALA A 268 10.77 -10.95 0.70
CA ALA A 268 10.05 -11.42 1.89
C ALA A 268 8.67 -12.01 1.56
N LEU A 269 8.09 -11.62 0.43
CA LEU A 269 6.78 -12.07 -0.04
C LEU A 269 6.85 -13.31 -0.94
N MET A 270 7.99 -13.56 -1.59
CA MET A 270 8.18 -14.71 -2.48
C MET A 270 7.80 -16.08 -1.89
N PRO A 271 8.00 -16.38 -0.59
CA PRO A 271 7.52 -17.63 0.00
C PRO A 271 5.99 -17.82 -0.03
N PHE A 272 5.24 -16.74 -0.26
CA PHE A 272 3.78 -16.70 -0.25
C PHE A 272 3.20 -16.48 -1.65
N VAL A 273 4.00 -16.75 -2.69
CA VAL A 273 3.54 -16.64 -4.08
C VAL A 273 2.54 -17.77 -4.41
N LEU A 274 1.46 -17.42 -5.10
CA LEU A 274 0.42 -18.30 -5.58
C LEU A 274 0.37 -18.29 -7.11
N PRO A 275 -0.25 -19.31 -7.74
CA PRO A 275 -0.60 -19.25 -9.15
C PRO A 275 -1.37 -17.98 -9.51
N ASN A 276 -1.05 -17.39 -10.66
CA ASN A 276 -1.81 -16.24 -11.18
C ASN A 276 -3.26 -16.63 -11.47
N THR A 277 -4.19 -15.68 -11.33
CA THR A 277 -5.59 -15.86 -11.75
C THR A 277 -5.66 -16.24 -13.22
N VAL A 278 -6.49 -17.22 -13.56
CA VAL A 278 -6.74 -17.59 -14.95
C VAL A 278 -7.49 -16.46 -15.65
N GLN A 279 -6.90 -15.94 -16.73
CA GLN A 279 -7.47 -14.84 -17.49
C GLN A 279 -8.17 -15.33 -18.75
N ASP A 280 -9.47 -15.05 -18.83
CA ASP A 280 -10.31 -15.23 -20.00
C ASP A 280 -11.03 -13.90 -20.32
N PRO A 281 -10.86 -13.34 -21.53
CA PRO A 281 -10.00 -13.80 -22.62
C PRO A 281 -8.50 -13.77 -22.29
N LEU A 282 -7.72 -14.58 -23.01
CA LEU A 282 -6.27 -14.55 -22.91
C LEU A 282 -5.74 -13.15 -23.29
N PRO A 283 -4.96 -12.46 -22.44
CA PRO A 283 -4.43 -11.13 -22.74
C PRO A 283 -3.57 -11.11 -24.00
N LEU A 284 -3.28 -9.92 -24.53
CA LEU A 284 -2.31 -9.78 -25.64
C LEU A 284 -0.90 -10.21 -25.21
N PRO A 285 -0.02 -10.64 -26.15
CA PRO A 285 1.29 -11.22 -25.82
C PRO A 285 2.18 -10.40 -24.87
N TYR A 286 2.13 -9.07 -24.92
CA TYR A 286 2.95 -8.21 -24.06
C TYR A 286 2.54 -8.27 -22.56
N LEU A 287 1.33 -8.77 -22.26
CA LEU A 287 0.82 -8.97 -20.90
C LEU A 287 0.86 -10.45 -20.47
N ARG A 288 1.43 -11.34 -21.29
CA ARG A 288 1.52 -12.76 -20.96
C ARG A 288 2.83 -13.04 -20.23
N ASP A 289 2.70 -13.62 -19.05
CA ASP A 289 3.83 -14.15 -18.29
C ASP A 289 3.39 -15.42 -17.56
N ASN A 290 4.26 -16.43 -17.59
CA ASN A 290 4.03 -17.72 -16.95
C ASN A 290 4.60 -17.76 -15.53
N THR A 291 5.35 -16.74 -15.11
CA THR A 291 5.84 -16.62 -13.74
C THR A 291 4.70 -16.24 -12.80
N ASN A 292 4.51 -17.07 -11.77
CA ASN A 292 3.59 -16.78 -10.67
C ASN A 292 4.01 -15.51 -9.94
N TYR A 293 3.07 -14.59 -9.74
CA TYR A 293 3.29 -13.27 -9.14
C TYR A 293 2.03 -12.72 -8.45
N THR A 294 1.12 -13.60 -8.07
CA THR A 294 0.02 -13.35 -7.13
C THR A 294 0.48 -13.76 -5.73
N PHE A 295 0.05 -13.08 -4.68
CA PHE A 295 0.55 -13.32 -3.31
C PHE A 295 -0.58 -13.59 -2.32
N ASP A 296 -0.35 -14.55 -1.43
CA ASP A 296 -1.22 -14.85 -0.29
C ASP A 296 -0.99 -13.85 0.84
N ILE A 297 -1.69 -12.72 0.77
CA ILE A 297 -1.65 -11.66 1.77
C ILE A 297 -3.06 -11.51 2.35
N ASN A 298 -3.22 -11.84 3.62
CA ASN A 298 -4.45 -11.61 4.37
C ASN A 298 -4.54 -10.12 4.67
N LEU A 299 -5.70 -9.52 4.40
CA LEU A 299 -5.96 -8.10 4.62
C LEU A 299 -7.19 -7.97 5.51
N CYS A 300 -7.12 -7.08 6.49
CA CYS A 300 -8.28 -6.71 7.27
C CYS A 300 -8.40 -5.20 7.40
N VAL A 301 -9.63 -4.74 7.54
CA VAL A 301 -9.91 -3.35 7.91
C VAL A 301 -10.67 -3.35 9.22
N CYS A 302 -10.27 -2.46 10.11
CA CYS A 302 -10.93 -2.16 11.36
C CYS A 302 -11.47 -0.73 11.30
N LEU A 303 -12.75 -0.56 11.62
CA LEU A 303 -13.37 0.74 11.79
C LEU A 303 -13.66 0.96 13.28
N GLN A 304 -12.98 1.95 13.86
CA GLN A 304 -13.18 2.38 15.24
C GLN A 304 -14.02 3.66 15.23
N ASP A 305 -15.12 3.68 15.97
CA ASP A 305 -15.84 4.92 16.20
C ASP A 305 -15.22 5.69 17.39
N CYS A 306 -15.62 6.94 17.58
CA CYS A 306 -15.14 7.80 18.66
C CYS A 306 -15.29 7.20 20.07
N ALA A 307 -16.06 6.12 20.23
CA ALA A 307 -16.47 5.57 21.51
C ALA A 307 -15.72 4.29 21.92
N LYS A 308 -15.09 3.50 21.03
CA LYS A 308 -14.45 2.21 21.39
C LYS A 308 -13.32 1.72 20.45
N GLN A 309 -12.53 0.77 20.98
CA GLN A 309 -11.59 -0.08 20.24
C GLN A 309 -12.33 -1.02 19.25
N CYS A 310 -11.65 -1.47 18.19
CA CYS A 310 -12.22 -2.32 17.13
C CYS A 310 -12.69 -3.67 17.71
N ASN A 311 -14.01 -3.89 17.78
CA ASN A 311 -14.59 -5.14 18.28
C ASN A 311 -14.76 -6.22 17.19
N LYS A 312 -14.86 -5.83 15.91
CA LYS A 312 -14.91 -6.74 14.75
C LYS A 312 -14.27 -6.10 13.51
N PRO A 313 -13.30 -6.75 12.85
CA PRO A 313 -12.81 -6.32 11.55
C PRO A 313 -13.90 -6.48 10.47
N ILE A 314 -13.97 -5.51 9.55
CA ILE A 314 -14.86 -5.45 8.39
C ILE A 314 -14.13 -4.66 7.29
N PRO A 315 -13.88 -5.19 6.09
CA PRO A 315 -13.87 -6.58 5.61
C PRO A 315 -12.57 -7.32 6.02
N CYS A 316 -12.59 -8.65 5.88
CA CYS A 316 -11.37 -9.46 5.74
C CYS A 316 -11.29 -9.93 4.29
N CYS A 317 -10.26 -9.52 3.56
CA CYS A 317 -10.04 -9.85 2.16
C CYS A 317 -8.65 -10.48 1.99
N ALA A 318 -8.29 -10.83 0.75
CA ALA A 318 -6.98 -11.34 0.43
C ALA A 318 -6.50 -10.77 -0.91
N PHE A 319 -5.21 -10.40 -0.98
CA PHE A 319 -4.60 -9.87 -2.20
C PHE A 319 -4.60 -10.87 -3.36
N GLN A 320 -4.80 -12.16 -3.09
CA GLN A 320 -4.87 -13.20 -4.12
C GLN A 320 -6.02 -13.03 -5.13
N TYR A 321 -7.04 -12.20 -4.82
CA TYR A 321 -8.19 -11.98 -5.71
C TYR A 321 -7.94 -10.99 -6.86
N MET A 322 -6.76 -10.37 -6.93
CA MET A 322 -6.42 -9.46 -8.01
C MET A 322 -6.34 -10.19 -9.36
N TYR A 323 -7.06 -9.68 -10.37
CA TYR A 323 -7.11 -10.30 -11.70
C TYR A 323 -5.89 -9.95 -12.55
N TRP A 324 -5.37 -8.73 -12.42
CA TRP A 324 -4.13 -8.29 -13.06
C TRP A 324 -2.99 -8.25 -12.06
N THR A 325 -1.87 -8.86 -12.42
CA THR A 325 -0.68 -8.90 -11.55
C THR A 325 0.11 -7.59 -11.58
N MET A 326 0.95 -7.35 -10.58
CA MET A 326 1.86 -6.20 -10.57
C MET A 326 2.80 -6.16 -11.78
N LYS A 327 3.23 -7.33 -12.28
CA LYS A 327 4.05 -7.42 -13.51
C LYS A 327 3.28 -6.91 -14.72
N GLN A 328 2.01 -7.26 -14.86
CA GLN A 328 1.14 -6.79 -15.93
C GLN A 328 0.85 -5.29 -15.81
N GLN A 329 0.58 -4.80 -14.60
CA GLN A 329 0.38 -3.39 -14.32
C GLN A 329 1.58 -2.55 -14.75
N LEU A 330 2.79 -2.93 -14.33
CA LEU A 330 4.02 -2.19 -14.68
C LEU A 330 4.36 -2.30 -16.18
N ALA A 331 4.21 -3.49 -16.78
CA ALA A 331 4.43 -3.68 -18.21
C ALA A 331 3.44 -2.84 -19.05
N HIS A 332 2.16 -2.79 -18.64
CA HIS A 332 1.16 -1.96 -19.29
C HIS A 332 1.47 -0.47 -19.15
N HIS A 333 1.81 -0.02 -17.94
CA HIS A 333 2.11 1.38 -17.66
C HIS A 333 3.24 1.92 -18.56
N THR A 334 4.25 1.09 -18.83
CA THR A 334 5.42 1.51 -19.62
C THR A 334 5.32 1.18 -21.11
N VAL A 335 4.25 0.52 -21.58
CA VAL A 335 4.16 -0.01 -22.96
C VAL A 335 4.22 1.07 -24.04
N THR A 336 3.73 2.27 -23.73
CA THR A 336 3.77 3.45 -24.63
C THR A 336 5.08 4.24 -24.54
N GLY A 337 6.03 3.77 -23.73
CA GLY A 337 7.29 4.43 -23.46
C GLY A 337 7.29 5.36 -22.25
N CYS A 338 6.23 5.36 -21.42
CA CYS A 338 6.24 6.08 -20.15
C CYS A 338 7.45 5.65 -19.29
N ASN A 339 8.16 6.61 -18.72
CA ASN A 339 9.26 6.35 -17.78
C ASN A 339 8.73 6.30 -16.36
N VAL A 340 8.90 5.16 -15.68
CA VAL A 340 8.81 5.08 -14.22
C VAL A 340 10.16 5.39 -13.59
N ARG A 341 10.16 5.82 -12.33
CA ARG A 341 11.32 6.27 -11.57
C ARG A 341 11.39 5.60 -10.20
N PRO A 342 12.58 5.48 -9.59
CA PRO A 342 12.72 4.96 -8.24
C PRO A 342 11.88 5.75 -7.24
N GLY A 343 10.98 5.04 -6.56
CA GLY A 343 10.04 5.61 -5.60
C GLY A 343 8.67 6.00 -6.16
N ASP A 344 8.42 5.83 -7.47
CA ASP A 344 7.04 5.88 -7.99
C ASP A 344 6.19 4.80 -7.33
N LEU A 345 4.91 5.10 -7.09
CA LEU A 345 3.98 4.26 -6.36
C LEU A 345 2.85 3.80 -7.28
N LEU A 346 2.67 2.49 -7.42
CA LEU A 346 1.62 1.90 -8.25
C LEU A 346 0.69 1.08 -7.35
N ALA A 347 -0.55 1.52 -7.22
CA ALA A 347 -1.56 0.90 -6.37
C ALA A 347 -2.45 -0.09 -7.12
N SER A 348 -3.02 -1.06 -6.40
CA SER A 348 -3.74 -2.18 -6.98
C SER A 348 -5.09 -1.81 -7.60
N GLY A 349 -5.68 -0.71 -7.14
CA GLY A 349 -7.13 -0.54 -7.13
C GLY A 349 -7.75 -1.31 -5.96
N THR A 350 -8.94 -0.87 -5.55
CA THR A 350 -9.69 -1.47 -4.43
C THR A 350 -9.75 -3.00 -4.53
N ILE A 351 -9.38 -3.68 -3.44
CA ILE A 351 -9.29 -5.14 -3.35
C ILE A 351 -10.59 -5.70 -2.79
N SER A 352 -11.44 -6.22 -3.66
CA SER A 352 -12.62 -7.00 -3.29
C SER A 352 -12.46 -8.46 -3.67
N GLY A 353 -12.94 -9.35 -2.81
CA GLY A 353 -13.14 -10.77 -3.12
C GLY A 353 -14.60 -11.08 -3.49
N PRO A 354 -14.90 -12.37 -3.77
CA PRO A 354 -16.21 -12.81 -4.25
C PRO A 354 -17.30 -12.77 -3.17
N ASP A 355 -16.92 -12.87 -1.90
CA ASP A 355 -17.86 -12.87 -0.78
C ASP A 355 -18.15 -11.44 -0.31
N PRO A 356 -19.40 -11.08 0.04
CA PRO A 356 -19.74 -9.73 0.50
C PRO A 356 -18.94 -9.26 1.73
N GLY A 357 -18.47 -10.18 2.58
CA GLY A 357 -17.61 -9.86 3.72
C GLY A 357 -16.16 -9.51 3.35
N SER A 358 -15.79 -9.63 2.08
CA SER A 358 -14.46 -9.37 1.52
C SER A 358 -14.43 -8.18 0.56
N PHE A 359 -15.50 -7.37 0.51
CA PHE A 359 -15.56 -6.17 -0.34
C PHE A 359 -14.72 -5.03 0.23
N GLY A 360 -13.84 -4.44 -0.58
CA GLY A 360 -12.80 -3.50 -0.17
C GLY A 360 -13.23 -2.05 0.07
N SER A 361 -14.51 -1.71 -0.06
CA SER A 361 -15.02 -0.34 0.18
C SER A 361 -16.35 -0.34 0.92
N MET A 362 -16.67 0.74 1.64
CA MET A 362 -17.98 0.89 2.26
C MET A 362 -19.08 1.12 1.22
N LEU A 363 -18.75 1.67 0.04
CA LEU A 363 -19.66 1.69 -1.10
C LEU A 363 -20.19 0.29 -1.42
N GLU A 364 -19.31 -0.70 -1.48
CA GLU A 364 -19.66 -2.09 -1.77
C GLU A 364 -20.33 -2.78 -0.59
N LEU A 365 -19.74 -2.71 0.61
CA LEU A 365 -20.26 -3.33 1.83
C LEU A 365 -21.67 -2.84 2.17
N SER A 366 -21.89 -1.53 2.00
CA SER A 366 -23.21 -0.93 2.23
C SER A 366 -24.15 -1.00 1.03
N TRP A 367 -23.68 -1.53 -0.10
CA TRP A 367 -24.40 -1.58 -1.36
C TRP A 367 -25.02 -0.22 -1.72
N ARG A 368 -24.17 0.80 -1.87
CA ARG A 368 -24.55 2.20 -2.12
C ARG A 368 -25.50 2.75 -1.04
N GLY A 369 -25.22 2.41 0.22
CA GLY A 369 -26.00 2.83 1.39
C GLY A 369 -27.36 2.15 1.57
N THR A 370 -27.71 1.17 0.74
CA THR A 370 -28.99 0.43 0.89
C THR A 370 -28.95 -0.65 1.96
N LYS A 371 -27.74 -1.04 2.41
CA LYS A 371 -27.50 -2.03 3.46
C LYS A 371 -26.59 -1.40 4.51
N PRO A 372 -26.99 -1.28 5.78
CA PRO A 372 -26.08 -0.81 6.81
C PRO A 372 -25.05 -1.89 7.16
N ILE A 373 -23.80 -1.47 7.36
CA ILE A 373 -22.69 -2.26 7.91
C ILE A 373 -22.85 -2.28 9.43
N ASP A 374 -22.88 -3.47 10.02
CA ASP A 374 -22.97 -3.66 11.48
C ASP A 374 -21.57 -3.67 12.10
N LEU A 375 -21.26 -2.65 12.91
CA LEU A 375 -19.98 -2.53 13.61
C LEU A 375 -19.99 -3.20 15.00
N GLY A 376 -21.12 -3.80 15.40
CA GLY A 376 -21.33 -4.35 16.74
C GLY A 376 -21.97 -3.34 17.69
N ASP A 377 -22.50 -3.85 18.82
CA ASP A 377 -23.12 -3.07 19.90
C ASP A 377 -24.24 -2.09 19.45
N GLY A 378 -24.88 -2.35 18.30
CA GLY A 378 -25.93 -1.48 17.74
C GLY A 378 -25.42 -0.32 16.88
N HIS A 379 -24.10 -0.18 16.71
CA HIS A 379 -23.49 0.83 15.87
C HIS A 379 -23.49 0.39 14.40
N LYS A 380 -23.95 1.29 13.52
CA LYS A 380 -24.06 1.01 12.09
C LYS A 380 -23.41 2.13 11.26
N ARG A 381 -22.94 1.78 10.08
CA ARG A 381 -22.46 2.73 9.07
C ARG A 381 -22.95 2.38 7.68
N THR A 382 -23.01 3.37 6.82
CA THR A 382 -23.05 3.19 5.36
C THR A 382 -21.80 3.78 4.73
N PHE A 383 -21.38 4.93 5.23
CA PHE A 383 -20.17 5.67 4.88
C PHE A 383 -19.52 6.22 6.16
N LEU A 384 -18.31 6.74 6.06
CA LEU A 384 -17.54 7.25 7.18
C LEU A 384 -18.17 8.50 7.80
N GLN A 385 -18.19 8.56 9.12
CA GLN A 385 -18.57 9.72 9.92
C GLN A 385 -17.34 10.43 10.47
N ASP A 386 -17.51 11.68 10.90
CA ASP A 386 -16.43 12.42 11.56
C ASP A 386 -16.05 11.75 12.88
N GLY A 387 -14.74 11.64 13.12
CA GLY A 387 -14.15 10.94 14.26
C GLY A 387 -13.96 9.44 14.07
N ASP A 388 -14.50 8.83 13.00
CA ASP A 388 -14.21 7.44 12.67
C ASP A 388 -12.71 7.28 12.33
N THR A 389 -12.09 6.23 12.86
CA THR A 389 -10.70 5.85 12.56
C THR A 389 -10.67 4.52 11.81
N VAL A 390 -10.06 4.53 10.63
CA VAL A 390 -9.86 3.36 9.79
C VAL A 390 -8.45 2.84 10.02
N ILE A 391 -8.32 1.53 10.26
CA ILE A 391 -7.04 0.83 10.40
C ILE A 391 -7.03 -0.32 9.42
N ILE A 392 -6.13 -0.27 8.44
CA ILE A 392 -5.86 -1.41 7.54
C ILE A 392 -4.64 -2.15 8.08
N GLU A 393 -4.74 -3.47 8.20
CA GLU A 393 -3.64 -4.36 8.54
C GLU A 393 -3.52 -5.45 7.46
N GLY A 394 -2.31 -6.00 7.32
CA GLY A 394 -2.08 -7.10 6.40
C GLY A 394 -0.89 -7.94 6.78
N TYR A 395 -0.97 -9.23 6.49
CA TYR A 395 0.11 -10.17 6.74
C TYR A 395 0.03 -11.44 5.87
N CYS A 396 1.19 -12.00 5.57
CA CYS A 396 1.33 -13.37 5.09
C CYS A 396 1.57 -14.31 6.28
N GLN A 397 0.89 -15.46 6.29
CA GLN A 397 1.03 -16.44 7.38
C GLN A 397 2.01 -17.54 6.98
N GLY A 398 3.13 -17.65 7.71
CA GLY A 398 4.07 -18.77 7.60
C GLY A 398 3.88 -19.79 8.73
N GLU A 399 4.70 -20.85 8.71
CA GLU A 399 4.74 -21.82 9.80
C GLU A 399 5.45 -21.23 11.04
N GLY A 400 4.66 -20.75 12.02
CA GLY A 400 5.18 -20.21 13.28
C GLY A 400 5.72 -18.78 13.21
N TYR A 401 5.44 -18.05 12.14
CA TYR A 401 5.76 -16.62 11.98
C TYR A 401 4.77 -15.95 11.01
N ARG A 402 4.72 -14.61 10.98
CA ARG A 402 4.02 -13.86 9.93
C ARG A 402 4.91 -12.78 9.31
N VAL A 403 4.70 -12.46 8.04
CA VAL A 403 5.32 -11.30 7.37
C VAL A 403 4.24 -10.24 7.27
N GLY A 404 4.26 -9.28 8.21
CA GLY A 404 3.25 -8.24 8.30
C GLY A 404 3.71 -6.88 7.81
N PHE A 405 2.75 -5.97 7.63
CA PHE A 405 2.97 -4.65 7.04
C PHE A 405 2.87 -3.50 8.06
N GLY A 406 2.65 -3.80 9.34
CA GLY A 406 2.19 -2.80 10.31
C GLY A 406 0.78 -2.33 9.95
N THR A 407 0.49 -1.06 10.22
CA THR A 407 -0.85 -0.49 10.00
C THR A 407 -0.83 0.66 9.00
N CYS A 408 -1.92 0.80 8.25
CA CYS A 408 -2.27 1.98 7.48
C CYS A 408 -3.53 2.61 8.11
N THR A 409 -3.33 3.66 8.90
CA THR A 409 -4.35 4.24 9.78
C THR A 409 -4.66 5.69 9.41
N GLY A 410 -5.92 6.11 9.52
CA GLY A 410 -6.29 7.52 9.47
C GLY A 410 -7.62 7.80 10.17
N THR A 411 -7.71 8.95 10.83
CA THR A 411 -8.92 9.41 11.53
C THR A 411 -9.58 10.53 10.73
N VAL A 412 -10.89 10.42 10.51
CA VAL A 412 -11.68 11.42 9.79
C VAL A 412 -11.89 12.65 10.67
N LEU A 413 -11.40 13.81 10.22
CA LEU A 413 -11.69 15.10 10.82
C LEU A 413 -12.90 15.76 10.15
N PRO A 414 -13.67 16.56 10.89
CA PRO A 414 -14.73 17.37 10.31
C PRO A 414 -14.25 18.27 9.18
N ALA A 415 -15.13 18.47 8.21
CA ALA A 415 -14.91 19.41 7.13
C ALA A 415 -14.73 20.82 7.69
N VAL A 416 -13.89 21.63 7.05
CA VAL A 416 -13.76 23.05 7.35
C VAL A 416 -14.61 23.80 6.33
N PRO A 417 -15.68 24.50 6.75
CA PRO A 417 -16.44 25.34 5.83
C PRO A 417 -15.52 26.39 5.21
N LEU A 418 -15.66 26.63 3.91
CA LEU A 418 -15.11 27.85 3.32
C LEU A 418 -15.94 29.01 3.84
N THR A 419 -15.37 29.78 4.77
CA THR A 419 -15.88 31.09 5.14
C THR A 419 -15.39 32.10 4.11
N ASP A 420 -16.29 32.93 3.59
CA ASP A 420 -15.95 34.07 2.73
C ASP A 420 -15.00 35.08 3.40
#